data_AF-A0A6L3JRR8-F1
#
_entry.id   AF-A0A6L3JRR8-F1
#
_cell.length_a   1.000
_cell.length_b   1.000
_cell.length_c   1.000
_cell.angle_alpha   90.00
_cell.angle_beta   90.00
_cell.angle_gamma   90.00
#
_symmetry.space_group_name_H-M   'P 1'
#
loop_
_entity.id
_entity.type
_entity.pdbx_description
1 polymer ?
#
loop_
_entity_poly.entity_id
_entity_poly.type
_entity_poly.pdbx_seq_one_letter_code
_entity_poly.pdbx_strand_id
1 'polypeptide(L)'
;MNKYLTKGRIALLVIFSVLIADQIIKIYVKTHMYWHQSENAIKWLYEKLGMVDTEPPTWFYIYFTENNGMAFGMEIFGKLFLTLFRIVAVGAIGWYLTRIIKQGLKTVYI
;
A
#
# COMPACT_ATOMS: atom_id res chain seq x y z
N MET A 1 -1.28 -24.56 -16.77
CA MET A 1 -0.95 -23.17 -16.34
C MET A 1 -0.46 -22.42 -17.57
N ASN A 2 -1.11 -21.31 -17.94
CA ASN A 2 -0.83 -20.63 -19.22
C ASN A 2 0.65 -20.20 -19.29
N LYS A 3 1.34 -20.46 -20.42
CA LYS A 3 2.82 -20.37 -20.54
C LYS A 3 3.40 -18.96 -20.26
N TYR A 4 2.53 -17.96 -20.19
CA TYR A 4 2.86 -16.55 -19.97
C TYR A 4 2.75 -16.07 -18.51
N LEU A 5 2.04 -16.79 -17.63
CA LEU A 5 1.77 -16.38 -16.24
C LEU A 5 2.54 -17.27 -15.26
N THR A 6 3.83 -16.97 -15.10
CA THR A 6 4.66 -17.61 -14.06
C THR A 6 4.36 -16.99 -12.69
N LYS A 7 4.62 -17.73 -11.60
CA LYS A 7 4.44 -17.23 -10.22
C LYS A 7 5.17 -15.91 -9.98
N GLY A 8 6.38 -15.76 -10.52
CA GLY A 8 7.15 -14.52 -10.43
C GLY A 8 6.53 -13.34 -11.17
N ARG A 9 5.95 -13.57 -12.36
CA ARG A 9 5.22 -12.52 -13.11
C ARG A 9 3.95 -12.10 -12.37
N ILE A 10 3.23 -13.05 -11.78
CA ILE A 10 2.06 -12.75 -10.94
C ILE A 10 2.48 -11.91 -9.73
N ALA A 11 3.55 -12.28 -9.03
CA ALA A 11 4.06 -11.51 -7.90
C ALA A 11 4.46 -10.08 -8.30
N LEU A 12 5.17 -9.91 -9.42
CA LEU A 12 5.51 -8.58 -9.94
C LEU A 12 4.25 -7.77 -10.28
N LEU A 13 3.27 -8.38 -10.96
CA LEU A 13 2.01 -7.71 -11.28
C LEU A 13 1.30 -7.23 -10.00
N VAL A 14 1.21 -8.07 -8.98
CA VAL A 14 0.60 -7.70 -7.68
C VAL A 14 1.35 -6.53 -7.04
N ILE A 15 2.68 -6.59 -6.97
CA ILE A 15 3.50 -5.50 -6.38
C ILE A 15 3.27 -4.20 -7.14
N PHE A 16 3.36 -4.20 -8.47
CA PHE A 16 3.15 -2.99 -9.26
C PHE A 16 1.72 -2.45 -9.14
N SER A 17 0.72 -3.32 -9.16
CA SER A 17 -0.68 -2.90 -8.99
C SER A 17 -0.91 -2.23 -7.62
N VAL A 18 -0.35 -2.78 -6.54
CA VAL A 18 -0.46 -2.19 -5.20
C VAL A 18 0.25 -0.84 -5.13
N LEU A 19 1.46 -0.72 -5.68
CA LEU A 19 2.19 0.55 -5.70
C LEU A 19 1.47 1.63 -6.51
N ILE A 20 0.91 1.27 -7.67
CA ILE A 20 0.14 2.21 -8.50
C ILE A 20 -1.12 2.68 -7.75
N ALA A 21 -1.87 1.75 -7.15
CA ALA A 21 -3.06 2.08 -6.38
C ALA A 21 -2.73 3.01 -5.20
N ASP A 22 -1.67 2.73 -4.45
CA ASP A 22 -1.19 3.59 -3.35
C ASP A 22 -0.90 5.01 -3.81
N GLN A 23 -0.18 5.18 -4.93
CA GLN A 23 0.16 6.50 -5.44
C GLN A 23 -1.06 7.26 -5.98
N ILE A 24 -1.96 6.58 -6.69
CA ILE A 24 -3.22 7.18 -7.18
C ILE A 24 -4.06 7.69 -6.01
N ILE A 25 -4.26 6.86 -4.98
CA ILE A 25 -5.04 7.23 -3.80
C ILE A 25 -4.40 8.42 -3.09
N LYS A 26 -3.07 8.42 -2.90
CA LYS A 26 -2.36 9.55 -2.28
C LYS A 26 -2.51 10.85 -3.06
N ILE A 27 -2.39 10.80 -4.39
CA ILE A 27 -2.56 11.98 -5.25
C ILE A 27 -4.00 12.48 -5.16
N TYR A 28 -4.99 11.57 -5.26
CA TYR A 28 -6.40 11.93 -5.17
C TYR A 28 -6.73 12.62 -3.84
N VAL A 29 -6.36 12.01 -2.71
CA VAL A 29 -6.56 12.55 -1.37
C VAL A 29 -5.94 13.94 -1.24
N LYS A 30 -4.68 14.12 -1.68
CA LYS A 30 -3.99 15.41 -1.61
C LYS A 30 -4.56 16.51 -2.49
N THR A 31 -5.27 16.15 -3.55
CA THR A 31 -5.78 17.11 -4.54
C THR A 31 -7.27 17.43 -4.35
N HIS A 32 -8.03 16.54 -3.72
CA HIS A 32 -9.48 16.64 -3.61
C HIS A 32 -10.00 16.70 -2.17
N MET A 33 -9.17 16.45 -1.16
CA MET A 33 -9.56 16.54 0.25
C MET A 33 -8.83 17.68 0.97
N TYR A 34 -9.54 18.35 1.87
CA TYR A 34 -8.98 19.26 2.87
C TYR A 34 -8.28 18.48 3.98
N TRP A 35 -7.30 19.12 4.62
CA TRP A 35 -6.59 18.51 5.75
C TRP A 35 -7.57 18.17 6.88
N HIS A 36 -7.44 16.96 7.44
CA HIS A 36 -8.35 16.37 8.42
C HIS A 36 -9.78 16.11 7.95
N GLN A 37 -10.04 16.17 6.65
CA GLN A 37 -11.31 15.72 6.09
C GLN A 37 -11.43 14.20 6.19
N SER A 38 -12.65 13.73 6.51
CA SER A 38 -13.01 12.32 6.54
C SER A 38 -14.14 12.07 5.55
N GLU A 39 -13.94 11.14 4.62
CA GLU A 39 -14.96 10.72 3.66
C GLU A 39 -15.19 9.22 3.73
N ASN A 40 -16.45 8.80 3.69
CA ASN A 40 -16.79 7.38 3.58
C ASN A 40 -16.49 6.92 2.14
N ALA A 41 -15.48 6.08 1.99
CA ALA A 41 -15.04 5.64 0.67
C ALA A 41 -16.03 4.69 -0.02
N ILE A 42 -16.83 3.94 0.74
CA ILE A 42 -17.86 3.05 0.17
C ILE A 42 -19.02 3.89 -0.37
N LYS A 43 -19.44 4.92 0.39
CA LYS A 43 -20.43 5.89 -0.07
C LYS A 43 -19.98 6.60 -1.34
N TRP A 44 -18.76 7.11 -1.36
CA TRP A 44 -18.17 7.73 -2.55
C TRP A 44 -18.20 6.79 -3.78
N LEU A 45 -17.88 5.51 -3.59
CA LEU A 45 -17.94 4.51 -4.66
C LEU A 45 -19.38 4.25 -5.13
N TYR A 46 -20.34 4.14 -4.21
CA TYR A 46 -21.75 3.91 -4.53
C TYR A 46 -22.33 5.06 -5.35
N GLU A 47 -22.04 6.30 -4.96
CA GLU A 47 -22.44 7.49 -5.70
C GLU A 47 -21.85 7.51 -7.12
N LYS A 48 -20.57 7.14 -7.27
CA LYS A 48 -19.92 7.04 -8.61
C LYS A 48 -20.48 5.92 -9.48
N LEU A 49 -20.98 4.84 -8.89
CA LEU A 49 -21.59 3.71 -9.59
C LEU A 49 -23.10 3.89 -9.81
N GLY A 50 -23.70 5.00 -9.36
CA GLY A 50 -25.13 5.28 -9.50
C GLY A 50 -26.04 4.51 -8.54
N MET A 51 -25.48 3.92 -7.48
CA MET A 51 -26.22 3.19 -6.44
C MET A 51 -26.72 4.13 -5.34
N VAL A 52 -27.55 5.11 -5.73
CA VAL A 52 -27.98 6.20 -4.83
C VAL A 52 -29.04 5.74 -3.82
N ASP A 53 -29.84 4.73 -4.18
CA ASP A 53 -30.94 4.21 -3.35
C ASP A 53 -30.51 3.13 -2.34
N THR A 54 -29.21 2.83 -2.25
CA THR A 54 -28.67 1.79 -1.36
C THR A 54 -27.82 2.42 -0.25
N GLU A 55 -28.10 2.07 1.01
CA GLU A 55 -27.30 2.52 2.13
C GLU A 55 -25.91 1.84 2.14
N PRO A 56 -24.81 2.62 2.04
CA PRO A 56 -23.47 2.06 2.04
C PRO A 56 -23.01 1.75 3.48
N PRO A 57 -22.22 0.68 3.68
CA PRO A 57 -21.57 0.41 4.95
C PRO A 57 -20.73 1.60 5.50
N THR A 58 -20.77 1.78 6.81
CA THR A 58 -20.14 2.92 7.52
C THR A 58 -18.85 2.56 8.25
N TRP A 59 -18.11 1.54 7.82
CA TRP A 59 -16.87 1.11 8.50
C TRP A 59 -15.59 1.55 7.78
N PHE A 60 -15.66 2.05 6.54
CA PHE A 60 -14.49 2.40 5.75
C PHE A 60 -14.47 3.89 5.39
N TYR A 61 -13.53 4.61 6.01
CA TYR A 61 -13.32 6.03 5.77
C TYR A 61 -11.89 6.28 5.29
N ILE A 62 -11.77 7.24 4.39
CA ILE A 62 -10.50 7.86 4.05
C ILE A 62 -10.39 9.14 4.88
N TYR A 63 -9.34 9.23 5.69
CA TYR A 63 -9.04 10.40 6.49
C TYR A 63 -7.75 11.03 6.00
N PHE A 64 -7.81 12.30 5.59
CA PHE A 64 -6.61 12.98 5.13
C PHE A 64 -5.78 13.46 6.32
N THR A 65 -4.68 12.74 6.56
CA THR A 65 -3.64 13.14 7.52
C THR A 65 -2.27 13.08 6.85
N GLU A 66 -1.36 13.95 7.27
CA GLU A 66 0.03 13.93 6.84
C GLU A 66 0.88 13.32 7.94
N ASN A 67 1.56 12.21 7.63
CA ASN A 67 2.51 11.59 8.53
C ASN A 67 3.94 11.90 8.06
N ASN A 68 4.73 12.56 8.92
CA ASN A 68 6.13 12.89 8.66
C ASN A 68 7.07 11.67 8.53
N GLY A 69 6.56 10.45 8.75
CA GLY A 69 7.24 9.19 8.43
C GLY A 69 7.28 8.16 9.56
N MET A 70 6.57 8.38 10.67
CA MET A 70 6.59 7.50 11.85
C MET A 70 5.20 7.11 12.30
N ALA A 71 5.02 5.86 12.70
CA ALA A 71 3.76 5.40 13.28
C ALA A 71 3.59 5.95 14.70
N PHE A 72 2.33 6.04 15.16
CA PHE A 72 1.97 6.42 16.53
C PHE A 72 2.39 7.83 16.98
N GLY A 73 2.65 8.76 16.06
CA GLY A 73 3.03 10.14 16.41
C GLY A 73 4.38 10.25 17.11
N MET A 74 5.16 9.17 17.16
CA MET A 74 6.51 9.18 17.72
C MET A 74 7.42 9.95 16.77
N GLU A 75 7.83 11.17 17.13
CA GLU A 75 8.81 11.94 16.35
C GLU A 75 10.26 11.71 16.83
N ILE A 76 10.60 10.47 17.18
CA ILE A 76 11.87 10.14 17.85
C ILE A 76 13.04 10.08 16.86
N PHE A 77 12.77 9.85 15.57
CA PHE A 77 13.80 9.69 14.54
C PHE A 77 13.62 10.68 13.39
N GLY A 78 14.69 11.36 12.99
CA GLY A 78 14.66 12.29 11.86
C GLY A 78 14.34 11.60 10.52
N LYS A 79 13.80 12.37 9.56
CA LYS A 79 13.47 11.89 8.19
C LYS A 79 14.63 11.17 7.49
N LEU A 80 15.87 11.59 7.76
CA LEU A 80 17.09 10.96 7.24
C LEU A 80 17.27 9.53 7.76
N PHE A 81 17.07 9.31 9.06
CA PHE A 81 17.15 7.97 9.64
C PHE A 81 16.12 7.04 9.02
N LEU A 82 14.87 7.50 8.84
CA LEU A 82 13.80 6.71 8.23
C LEU A 82 14.10 6.32 6.79
N THR A 83 14.68 7.25 6.02
CA THR A 83 15.12 6.99 4.65
C THR A 83 16.24 5.95 4.62
N LEU A 84 17.26 6.11 5.46
CA LEU A 84 18.37 5.18 5.55
C LEU A 84 17.91 3.79 6.01
N PHE A 85 17.08 3.73 7.05
CA PHE A 85 16.48 2.51 7.55
C PHE A 85 15.74 1.75 6.45
N ARG A 86 14.96 2.45 5.61
CA ARG A 86 14.26 1.82 4.48
C ARG A 86 15.22 1.21 3.47
N ILE A 87 16.32 1.90 3.13
CA ILE A 87 17.34 1.39 2.20
C ILE A 87 17.99 0.13 2.78
N VAL A 88 18.39 0.17 4.05
CA VAL A 88 18.97 -0.99 4.74
C VAL A 88 17.99 -2.15 4.82
N ALA A 89 16.72 -1.88 5.15
CA ALA A 89 15.67 -2.90 5.22
C ALA A 89 15.42 -3.56 3.86
N VAL A 90 15.33 -2.79 2.78
CA VAL A 90 15.19 -3.34 1.41
C VAL A 90 16.40 -4.21 1.05
N GLY A 91 17.62 -3.77 1.37
CA GLY A 91 18.84 -4.56 1.18
C GLY A 91 18.82 -5.88 1.96
N ALA A 92 18.42 -5.84 3.23
CA ALA A 92 18.31 -7.01 4.10
C ALA A 92 17.24 -8.00 3.62
N ILE A 93 16.06 -7.50 3.23
CA ILE A 93 14.98 -8.32 2.64
C ILE A 93 15.46 -8.97 1.34
N GLY A 94 16.12 -8.21 0.46
CA GLY A 94 16.69 -8.74 -0.78
C GLY A 94 17.70 -9.86 -0.54
N TRP A 95 18.66 -9.65 0.37
CA TRP A 95 19.62 -10.68 0.76
C TRP A 95 18.92 -11.92 1.34
N TYR A 96 17.96 -11.73 2.25
CA TYR A 96 17.21 -12.81 2.87
C TYR A 96 16.42 -13.64 1.85
N LEU A 97 15.73 -13.00 0.90
CA LEU A 97 15.03 -13.67 -0.18
C LEU A 97 15.98 -14.51 -1.04
N THR A 98 17.14 -13.96 -1.44
CA THR A 98 18.13 -14.72 -2.22
C THR A 98 18.67 -15.93 -1.45
N ARG A 99 18.83 -15.80 -0.12
CA ARG A 99 19.26 -16.91 0.75
C ARG A 99 18.20 -18.02 0.81
N ILE A 100 16.93 -17.69 1.01
CA ILE A 100 15.83 -18.67 1.03
C ILE A 100 15.75 -19.43 -0.30
N ILE A 101 15.82 -18.70 -1.41
CA ILE A 101 15.77 -19.29 -2.76
C ILE A 101 16.91 -20.30 -2.95
N LYS A 102 18.14 -19.95 -2.52
CA LYS A 102 19.31 -20.83 -2.60
C LYS A 102 19.22 -22.06 -1.69
N GLN A 103 18.51 -21.96 -0.57
CA GLN A 103 18.34 -23.06 0.39
C GLN A 103 17.25 -24.08 -0.02
N GLY A 104 16.56 -23.87 -1.14
CA GLY A 104 15.54 -24.80 -1.64
C GLY A 104 14.31 -24.95 -0.72
N LEU A 105 14.10 -24.01 0.19
CA LEU A 105 12.95 -24.00 1.09
C LEU A 105 11.66 -23.88 0.28
N LYS A 106 10.60 -24.59 0.69
CA LYS A 106 9.30 -24.54 0.02
C LYS A 106 8.83 -23.08 -0.07
N THR A 107 8.54 -22.65 -1.29
CA THR A 107 8.12 -21.29 -1.68
C THR A 107 6.76 -20.85 -1.10
N VAL A 108 6.17 -21.63 -0.18
CA VAL A 108 4.88 -21.34 0.47
C VAL A 108 5.05 -20.38 1.67
N TYR A 109 6.29 -20.11 2.09
CA TYR A 109 6.62 -19.11 3.11
C TYR A 109 6.62 -17.66 2.60
N ILE A 110 6.31 -17.41 1.32
CA ILE A 110 6.32 -16.10 0.67
C ILE A 110 4.91 -15.79 0.15
#